data_AF-A0A2N6TJ15-F1
#
_entry.id   AF-A0A2N6TJ15-F1
#
_cell.length_a   1.000
_cell.length_b   1.000
_cell.length_c   1.000
_cell.angle_alpha   90.00
_cell.angle_beta   90.00
_cell.angle_gamma   90.00
#
_symmetry.space_group_name_H-M   'P 1'
#
loop_
_entity.id
_entity.type
_entity.pdbx_description
1 polymer ?
#
loop_
_entity_poly.entity_id
_entity_poly.type
_entity_poly.pdbx_seq_one_letter_code
_entity_poly.pdbx_strand_id
1 'polypeptide(L)' 'MSILGFGVYQISDLEECERVVSAAIEVGYRSIDTAQIYRNEEAVGNTIKKSRIDKKEFFIMKK' A
#
# COMPACT_ATOMS: atom_id res chain seq x y z
N MET A 1 2.76 14.73 -7.71
CA MET A 1 2.90 14.34 -6.28
C MET A 1 1.49 14.27 -5.72
N SER A 2 1.01 13.09 -5.31
CA SER A 2 -0.34 12.95 -4.75
C SER A 2 -0.40 13.66 -3.41
N ILE A 3 -1.44 14.48 -3.20
CA ILE A 3 -1.63 15.27 -1.97
C ILE A 3 -2.03 14.38 -0.78
N LEU A 4 -2.56 13.19 -1.06
CA LEU A 4 -3.04 12.21 -0.08
C LEU A 4 -2.22 10.92 -0.19
N GLY A 5 -1.71 10.44 0.94
CA GLY A 5 -0.97 9.18 1.09
C GLY A 5 -1.61 8.28 2.14
N PHE A 6 -1.55 6.97 1.91
CA PHE A 6 -2.07 5.95 2.80
C PHE A 6 -0.91 5.24 3.52
N GLY A 7 -0.80 5.44 4.83
CA GLY A 7 0.26 4.82 5.65
C GLY A 7 -0.17 3.50 6.26
N VAL A 8 0.70 2.49 6.21
CA VAL A 8 0.45 1.14 6.79
C VAL A 8 1.19 0.92 8.11
N TYR A 9 1.42 2.00 8.88
CA TYR A 9 2.12 1.92 10.16
C TYR A 9 1.36 1.07 11.18
N GLN A 10 2.07 0.22 11.93
CA GLN A 10 1.56 -0.68 12.98
C GLN A 10 0.60 -1.80 12.52
N ILE A 11 0.38 -1.95 11.22
CA ILE A 11 -0.39 -3.10 10.70
C ILE A 11 0.54 -4.31 10.64
N SER A 12 0.44 -5.12 11.69
CA SER A 12 1.31 -6.30 11.91
C SER A 12 0.77 -7.56 11.23
N ASP A 13 -0.55 -7.61 11.04
CA ASP A 13 -1.23 -8.70 10.34
C ASP A 13 -1.16 -8.46 8.82
N LEU A 14 -0.59 -9.42 8.09
CA LEU A 14 -0.37 -9.27 6.65
C LEU A 14 -1.67 -9.32 5.86
N GLU A 15 -2.63 -10.14 6.27
CA GLU A 15 -3.94 -10.23 5.61
C GLU A 15 -4.74 -8.95 5.80
N GLU A 16 -4.70 -8.36 6.99
CA GLU A 16 -5.27 -7.05 7.27
C GLU A 16 -4.59 -5.97 6.44
N CYS A 17 -3.26 -5.98 6.34
CA CYS A 17 -2.51 -5.05 5.51
C CYS A 17 -2.98 -5.11 4.04
N GLU A 18 -3.11 -6.32 3.47
CA GLU A 18 -3.63 -6.48 2.11
C GLU A 18 -5.06 -5.94 1.97
N ARG A 19 -5.94 -6.23 2.93
CA ARG A 19 -7.34 -5.75 2.90
C ARG A 19 -7.42 -4.23 2.94
N VAL A 20 -6.72 -3.58 3.87
CA VAL A 20 -6.82 -2.12 4.00
C VAL A 20 -6.17 -1.40 2.83
N VAL A 21 -5.07 -1.93 2.30
CA VAL A 21 -4.43 -1.38 1.11
C VAL A 21 -5.32 -1.55 -0.11
N SER A 22 -5.98 -2.71 -0.26
CA SER A 22 -6.94 -2.93 -1.36
C SER A 22 -8.07 -1.91 -1.29
N ALA A 23 -8.69 -1.76 -0.12
CA ALA A 23 -9.75 -0.78 0.09
C ALA A 23 -9.29 0.66 -0.23
N ALA A 24 -8.07 1.03 0.20
CA ALA A 24 -7.52 2.34 -0.14
C ALA A 24 -7.37 2.53 -1.65
N ILE A 25 -6.88 1.51 -2.37
CA ILE A 25 -6.74 1.55 -3.83
C ILE A 25 -8.11 1.69 -4.51
N GLU A 26 -9.13 0.97 -4.04
CA GLU A 26 -10.51 1.06 -4.54
C GLU A 26 -11.13 2.45 -4.34
N VAL A 27 -10.83 3.10 -3.21
CA VAL A 27 -11.26 4.49 -2.92
C VAL A 27 -10.51 5.52 -3.78
N GLY A 28 -9.41 5.12 -4.43
CA GLY A 28 -8.64 5.99 -5.34
C GLY A 28 -7.28 6.43 -4.79
N TYR A 29 -6.83 5.88 -3.65
CA TYR A 29 -5.46 6.13 -3.18
C TYR A 29 -4.44 5.54 -4.16
N ARG A 30 -3.42 6.34 -4.45
CA ARG A 30 -2.31 5.99 -5.34
C ARG A 30 -0.95 6.19 -4.70
N SER A 31 -0.89 6.81 -3.52
CA SER A 31 0.33 6.97 -2.74
C SER A 31 0.24 6.09 -1.49
N ILE A 32 1.19 5.17 -1.32
CA ILE A 32 1.25 4.23 -0.19
C ILE A 32 2.58 4.41 0.53
N ASP A 33 2.54 4.59 1.85
CA ASP A 33 3.70 4.74 2.72
C ASP A 33 3.87 3.48 3.58
N THR A 34 5.04 2.85 3.46
CA THR A 34 5.46 1.68 4.23
C THR A 34 6.90 1.86 4.72
N ALA A 35 7.37 1.00 5.61
CA ALA A 35 8.75 0.98 6.07
C ALA A 35 9.20 -0.45 6.35
N GLN A 36 10.49 -0.73 6.18
CA GLN A 36 11.05 -2.06 6.39
C GLN A 36 10.82 -2.57 7.83
N ILE A 37 10.81 -1.65 8.81
CA ILE A 37 10.54 -1.96 10.21
C ILE A 37 9.10 -2.46 10.46
N TYR A 38 8.15 -2.16 9.55
CA TYR A 38 6.76 -2.62 9.66
C TYR A 38 6.60 -4.06 9.17
N ARG A 39 7.57 -4.59 8.42
CA ARG A 39 7.59 -5.97 7.89
C ARG A 39 6.33 -6.35 7.08
N ASN A 40 5.68 -5.37 6.47
CA ASN A 40 4.45 -5.55 5.69
C ASN A 40 4.60 -5.14 4.20
N GLU A 41 5.83 -4.90 3.74
CA GLU A 41 6.12 -4.54 2.34
C GLU A 41 5.66 -5.61 1.33
N GLU A 42 5.73 -6.89 1.73
CA GLU A 42 5.28 -8.00 0.87
C GLU A 42 3.76 -7.94 0.64
N ALA A 43 2.98 -7.68 1.69
CA ALA A 43 1.53 -7.51 1.60
C ALA A 43 1.16 -6.32 0.69
N VAL A 44 1.84 -5.18 0.84
CA VAL A 44 1.66 -4.01 -0.05
C VAL A 44 1.98 -4.38 -1.49
N GLY A 45 3.12 -5.05 -1.74
CA GLY A 45 3.55 -5.46 -3.07
C GLY A 45 2.59 -6.44 -3.73
N ASN A 46 2.06 -7.40 -2.97
CA ASN A 46 1.06 -8.36 -3.45
C ASN A 46 -0.26 -7.66 -3.81
N THR A 47 -0.71 -6.73 -2.98
CA THR A 47 -1.95 -5.99 -3.21
C THR A 47 -1.89 -5.14 -4.47
N ILE A 48 -0.75 -4.46 -4.70
CA ILE A 48 -0.53 -3.68 -5.93
C ILE A 48 -0.56 -4.59 -7.16
N LYS A 49 0.08 -5.77 -7.10
CA LYS A 49 0.01 -6.76 -8.20
C LYS A 49 -1.43 -7.24 -8.46
N LYS A 50 -2.22 -7.46 -7.41
CA LYS A 50 -3.62 -7.90 -7.49
C LYS A 50 -4.55 -6.79 -8.02
N SER A 51 -4.21 -5.51 -7.81
CA SER A 51 -5.06 -4.36 -8.16
C SER A 51 -5.31 -4.15 -9.66
N ARG A 52 -4.54 -4.80 -10.54
CA ARG A 52 -4.60 -4.66 -12.01
C ARG A 52 -4.40 -3.22 -12.53
N ILE A 53 -3.97 -2.29 -11.67
CA ILE A 53 -3.61 -0.91 -12.03
C ILE A 53 -2.14 -0.88 -12.43
N ASP A 54 -1.78 -0.01 -13.38
CA ASP A 54 -0.40 0.11 -13.82
C ASP A 54 0.49 0.57 -12.66
N LYS A 55 1.62 -0.10 -12.47
CA LYS A 55 2.56 0.20 -11.37
C LYS A 55 3.01 1.66 -11.38
N LYS A 56 3.05 2.32 -12.54
CA LYS A 56 3.44 3.72 -12.70
C LYS A 56 2.42 4.69 -12.09
N GLU A 57 1.18 4.25 -11.89
CA GLU A 57 0.18 5.06 -11.19
C GLU A 57 0.39 5.05 -9.67
N PHE A 58 1.17 4.12 -9.14
CA PHE A 58 1.46 4.04 -7.71
C PHE A 58 2.73 4.79 -7.34
N PHE A 59 2.63 5.56 -6.26
CA PHE A 59 3.75 6.16 -5.58
C PHE A 59 3.98 5.43 -4.25
N ILE A 60 5.01 4.59 -4.18
CA ILE A 60 5.35 3.88 -2.95
C ILE A 60 6.47 4.64 -2.23
N MET A 61 6.15 5.21 -1.08
CA MET A 61 7.14 5.71 -0.14
C MET A 61 7.59 4.57 0.77
N LYS A 62 8.89 4.36 0.83
CA LYS A 62 9.52 3.36 1.70
C LYS A 62 10.64 3.99 2.50
N LYS A 63 10.75 3.58 3.76
CA LYS A 63 11.82 3.97 4.69
C LYS A 63 12.52 2.75 5.28
#